data_AF-A0A0Q9RPR8-F1
#
_entry.id   AF-A0A0Q9RPR8-F1
#
_cell.length_a   1.000
_cell.length_b   1.000
_cell.length_c   1.000
_cell.angle_alpha   90.00
_cell.angle_beta   90.00
_cell.angle_gamma   90.00
#
_symmetry.space_group_name_H-M   'P 1'
#
loop_
_entity.id
_entity.type
_entity.pdbx_description
1 polymer ?
#
loop_
_entity_poly.entity_id
_entity_poly.type
_entity_poly.pdbx_seq_one_letter_code
_entity_poly.pdbx_strand_id
1 'polypeptide(L)'
;MSEQSEKPQWFIAADGTVLQTWPPGPDNDRLKYLRHDTNRRLELSDLYALDERLDDFQSTFARRSNVLLVVAGIAVVGVVVAWLVLPRVGVGTTVTLAVTAVCVLLFLGMGPLARAVSGGGRASLDQIYLDAGIVSSNPKVIKDHEALALIEAPGTVAGRKSG
;
A
#
# COMPACT_ATOMS: atom_id res chain seq x y z
N MET A 1 21.40 5.73 -12.36
CA MET A 1 21.49 5.79 -10.88
C MET A 1 20.77 4.56 -10.36
N SER A 2 21.44 3.83 -9.48
CA SER A 2 21.26 2.40 -9.24
C SER A 2 19.94 2.06 -8.52
N GLU A 3 19.11 1.19 -9.10
CA GLU A 3 17.87 0.62 -8.52
C GLU A 3 18.10 -0.25 -7.25
N GLN A 4 19.29 -0.23 -6.67
CA GLN A 4 19.66 -1.02 -5.48
C GLN A 4 19.25 -0.36 -4.14
N SER A 5 18.66 0.83 -4.15
CA SER A 5 18.41 1.62 -2.94
C SER A 5 16.95 1.71 -2.47
N GLU A 6 16.04 0.88 -2.94
CA GLU A 6 14.61 1.00 -2.55
C GLU A 6 14.08 -0.14 -1.68
N LYS A 7 14.77 -1.29 -1.61
CA LYS A 7 14.26 -2.45 -0.87
C LYS A 7 14.66 -2.41 0.61
N PRO A 8 13.72 -2.69 1.53
CA PRO A 8 14.03 -2.80 2.94
C PRO A 8 14.99 -3.97 3.20
N GLN A 9 15.80 -3.83 4.24
CA GLN A 9 16.64 -4.89 4.76
C GLN A 9 16.04 -5.46 6.04
N TRP A 10 15.94 -6.78 6.09
CA TRP A 10 15.40 -7.50 7.24
C TRP A 10 16.54 -8.01 8.12
N PHE A 11 16.30 -7.97 9.43
CA PHE A 11 17.18 -8.54 10.44
C PHE A 11 16.34 -9.37 11.42
N ILE A 12 16.87 -10.52 11.80
CA ILE A 12 16.30 -11.39 12.84
C ILE A 12 17.35 -11.49 13.93
N ALA A 13 17.09 -10.84 15.06
CA ALA A 13 17.98 -10.90 16.21
C ALA A 13 17.96 -12.30 16.85
N ALA A 14 18.99 -12.61 17.64
CA ALA A 14 19.13 -13.92 18.27
C ALA A 14 17.95 -14.30 19.20
N ASP A 15 17.28 -13.29 19.78
CA ASP A 15 16.08 -13.43 20.60
C ASP A 15 14.79 -13.66 19.79
N GLY A 16 14.88 -13.65 18.45
CA GLY A 16 13.74 -13.79 17.54
C GLY A 16 13.03 -12.46 17.20
N THR A 17 13.55 -11.33 17.69
CA THR A 17 13.05 -10.00 17.31
C THR A 17 13.29 -9.77 15.81
N VAL A 18 12.24 -9.37 15.09
CA VAL A 18 12.34 -8.98 13.68
C VAL A 18 12.43 -7.47 13.56
N LEU A 19 13.42 -7.02 12.80
CA LEU A 19 13.68 -5.63 12.49
C LEU A 19 13.70 -5.41 10.98
N GLN A 20 13.20 -4.27 10.56
CA GLN A 20 13.20 -3.82 9.18
C GLN A 20 13.85 -2.45 9.11
N THR A 21 14.76 -2.26 8.16
CA THR A 21 15.45 -0.98 7.94
C THR A 21 15.35 -0.57 6.50
N TRP A 22 15.26 0.74 6.27
CA TRP A 22 15.31 1.30 4.93
C TRP A 22 16.65 1.98 4.69
N PRO A 23 17.16 1.93 3.45
CA PRO A 23 18.32 2.72 3.07
C PRO A 23 18.06 4.22 3.32
N PRO A 24 19.10 4.98 3.71
CA PRO A 24 18.98 6.39 4.01
C PRO A 24 18.45 7.17 2.80
N GLY A 25 17.43 7.99 3.03
CA GLY A 25 16.76 8.77 2.01
C GLY A 25 15.89 9.86 2.67
N PRO A 26 15.52 10.92 1.91
CA PRO A 26 14.82 12.10 2.46
C PRO A 26 13.50 11.75 3.16
N ASP A 27 12.82 10.68 2.72
CA ASP A 27 11.57 10.21 3.32
C ASP A 27 11.78 9.18 4.46
N ASN A 28 12.98 8.57 4.55
CA ASN A 28 13.28 7.45 5.44
C ASN A 28 13.96 7.89 6.75
N ASP A 29 14.36 9.15 6.88
CA ASP A 29 15.13 9.65 8.03
C ASP A 29 14.39 9.53 9.38
N ARG A 30 13.06 9.43 9.37
CA ARG A 30 12.22 9.26 10.57
C ARG A 30 11.79 7.81 10.85
N LEU A 31 12.03 6.90 9.91
CA LEU A 31 11.56 5.49 9.94
C LEU A 31 12.72 4.50 9.74
N LYS A 32 13.92 4.86 10.20
CA LYS A 32 15.15 4.11 9.93
C LYS A 32 15.10 2.66 10.43
N TYR A 33 14.47 2.43 11.59
CA TYR A 33 14.40 1.12 12.23
C TYR A 33 12.98 0.84 12.74
N LEU A 34 12.38 -0.19 12.15
CA LEU A 34 11.06 -0.68 12.51
C LEU A 34 11.17 -2.05 13.17
N ARG A 35 10.55 -2.19 14.34
CA ARG A 35 10.43 -3.45 15.06
C ARG A 35 9.06 -4.05 14.83
N HIS A 36 9.04 -5.33 14.52
CA HIS A 36 7.83 -6.12 14.35
C HIS A 36 7.68 -7.11 15.51
N ASP A 37 6.50 -7.13 16.11
CA ASP A 37 6.15 -8.14 17.10
C ASP A 37 5.78 -9.44 16.39
N THR A 38 6.35 -10.56 16.81
CA THR A 38 6.15 -11.87 16.19
C THR A 38 5.39 -12.82 17.11
N ASN A 39 4.57 -13.70 16.53
CA ASN A 39 3.83 -14.73 17.29
C ASN A 39 4.56 -16.10 17.30
N ARG A 40 5.60 -16.24 16.48
CA ARG A 40 6.42 -17.44 16.32
C ARG A 40 7.84 -17.02 15.94
N ARG A 41 8.79 -17.97 16.03
CA ARG A 41 10.14 -17.74 15.50
C ARG A 41 10.11 -17.76 13.98
N LEU A 42 10.53 -16.66 13.36
CA LEU A 42 10.53 -16.49 11.90
C LEU A 42 11.89 -16.79 11.30
N GLU A 43 11.87 -17.23 10.04
CA GLU A 43 13.05 -17.33 9.20
C GLU A 43 13.08 -16.23 8.13
N LEU A 44 14.25 -16.00 7.53
CA LEU A 44 14.38 -15.03 6.44
C LEU A 44 13.52 -15.37 5.22
N SER A 45 13.29 -16.65 4.97
CA SER A 45 12.38 -17.15 3.92
C SER A 45 10.94 -16.70 4.14
N ASP A 46 10.44 -16.70 5.38
CA ASP A 46 9.10 -16.21 5.73
C ASP A 46 8.98 -14.71 5.44
N LEU A 47 10.02 -13.93 5.76
CA LEU A 47 10.04 -12.48 5.50
C LEU A 47 10.10 -12.16 4.01
N TYR A 48 10.80 -12.95 3.20
CA TYR A 48 10.81 -12.77 1.75
C TYR A 48 9.47 -13.14 1.10
N ALA A 49 8.82 -14.21 1.60
CA ALA A 49 7.47 -14.56 1.16
C ALA A 49 6.45 -13.50 1.56
N LEU A 50 6.62 -12.86 2.72
CA LEU A 50 5.83 -11.71 3.14
C LEU A 50 6.01 -10.54 2.17
N ASP A 51 7.25 -10.16 1.84
CA ASP A 51 7.53 -9.08 0.89
C ASP A 51 6.88 -9.34 -0.48
N GLU A 52 6.92 -10.58 -0.98
CA GLU A 52 6.26 -10.94 -2.25
C GLU A 52 4.73 -10.81 -2.18
N ARG A 53 4.11 -11.23 -1.07
CA ARG A 53 2.66 -11.03 -0.87
C ARG A 53 2.29 -9.56 -0.74
N LEU A 54 3.14 -8.76 -0.11
CA LEU A 54 2.95 -7.31 0.00
C LEU A 54 3.10 -6.62 -1.36
N ASP A 55 4.08 -6.99 -2.17
CA ASP A 55 4.27 -6.50 -3.54
C ASP A 55 3.02 -6.80 -4.41
N ASP A 56 2.51 -8.03 -4.36
CA ASP A 56 1.31 -8.44 -5.10
C ASP A 56 0.05 -7.69 -4.61
N PHE A 57 -0.09 -7.55 -3.29
CA PHE A 57 -1.17 -6.78 -2.68
C PHE A 57 -1.12 -5.31 -3.11
N GLN A 58 0.05 -4.67 -3.07
CA GLN A 58 0.22 -3.27 -3.47
C GLN A 58 -0.09 -3.09 -4.95
N SER A 59 0.39 -3.98 -5.83
CA SER A 59 0.13 -3.90 -7.27
C SER A 59 -1.36 -4.04 -7.58
N THR A 60 -2.05 -4.98 -6.90
CA THR A 60 -3.49 -5.20 -7.04
C THR A 60 -4.28 -4.02 -6.51
N PHE A 61 -3.90 -3.48 -5.35
CA PHE A 61 -4.51 -2.31 -4.75
C PHE A 61 -4.32 -1.07 -5.62
N ALA A 62 -3.13 -0.84 -6.15
CA ALA A 62 -2.82 0.25 -7.07
C ALA A 62 -3.65 0.14 -8.35
N ARG A 63 -3.77 -1.06 -8.92
CA ARG A 63 -4.61 -1.31 -10.11
C ARG A 63 -6.07 -0.98 -9.84
N ARG A 64 -6.65 -1.46 -8.72
CA ARG A 64 -8.03 -1.17 -8.34
C ARG A 64 -8.26 0.32 -8.08
N SER A 65 -7.32 0.97 -7.40
CA SER A 65 -7.37 2.40 -7.11
C SER A 65 -7.28 3.23 -8.40
N ASN A 66 -6.43 2.84 -9.34
CA ASN A 66 -6.31 3.52 -10.63
C ASN A 66 -7.59 3.40 -11.47
N VAL A 67 -8.25 2.23 -11.46
CA VAL A 67 -9.57 2.07 -12.10
C VAL A 67 -10.60 3.04 -11.52
N LEU A 68 -10.65 3.19 -10.19
CA LEU A 68 -11.55 4.17 -9.56
C LEU A 68 -11.24 5.61 -9.99
N LEU A 69 -9.95 5.97 -10.08
CA LEU A 69 -9.53 7.30 -10.55
C LEU A 69 -9.92 7.54 -12.02
N VAL A 70 -9.76 6.54 -12.88
CA VAL A 70 -10.17 6.63 -14.30
C VAL A 70 -11.68 6.80 -14.42
N VAL A 71 -12.47 6.02 -13.67
CA VAL A 71 -13.93 6.15 -13.63
C VAL A 71 -14.34 7.53 -13.13
N ALA A 72 -13.68 8.05 -12.10
CA ALA A 72 -13.91 9.42 -11.63
C ALA A 72 -13.64 10.45 -12.72
N GLY A 73 -12.51 10.33 -13.41
CA GLY A 73 -12.14 11.22 -14.53
C GLY A 73 -13.19 11.19 -15.64
N ILE A 74 -13.66 10.00 -16.03
CA ILE A 74 -14.72 9.84 -17.06
C ILE A 74 -16.01 10.52 -16.60
N ALA A 75 -16.41 10.37 -15.33
CA ALA A 75 -17.61 10.99 -14.80
C ALA A 75 -17.52 12.53 -14.84
N VAL A 76 -16.37 13.11 -14.47
CA VAL A 76 -16.13 14.57 -14.59
C VAL A 76 -16.25 15.03 -16.03
N VAL A 77 -15.55 14.36 -16.95
CA VAL A 77 -15.58 14.70 -18.38
C VAL A 77 -16.99 14.57 -18.94
N GLY A 78 -17.73 13.54 -18.55
CA GLY A 78 -19.12 13.32 -18.96
C GLY A 78 -20.04 14.48 -18.56
N VAL A 79 -19.91 15.00 -17.33
CA VAL A 79 -20.69 16.18 -16.88
C VAL A 79 -20.30 17.42 -17.67
N VAL A 80 -19.01 17.65 -17.91
CA VAL A 80 -18.52 18.81 -18.68
C VAL A 80 -19.06 18.76 -20.11
N VAL A 81 -18.99 17.61 -20.77
CA VAL A 81 -19.53 17.41 -22.12
C VAL A 81 -21.06 17.59 -22.12
N ALA A 82 -21.76 17.05 -21.12
CA ALA A 82 -23.21 17.20 -21.01
C ALA A 82 -23.65 18.65 -20.92
N TRP A 83 -22.95 19.48 -20.16
CA TRP A 83 -23.40 20.85 -19.91
C TRP A 83 -22.79 21.91 -20.82
N LEU A 84 -21.59 21.68 -21.37
CA LEU A 84 -20.90 22.69 -22.19
C LEU A 84 -20.91 22.38 -23.69
N VAL A 85 -20.94 21.10 -24.07
CA VAL A 85 -20.80 20.66 -25.45
C VAL A 85 -22.16 20.30 -26.05
N LEU A 86 -22.92 19.40 -25.41
CA LEU A 86 -24.21 18.91 -25.91
C LEU A 86 -25.22 20.04 -26.24
N PRO A 87 -25.36 21.10 -25.41
CA PRO A 87 -26.28 22.21 -25.73
C PRO A 87 -25.83 23.01 -26.96
N ARG A 88 -24.52 23.08 -27.24
CA ARG A 88 -23.98 23.81 -28.40
C ARG A 88 -24.15 23.07 -29.71
N VAL A 89 -24.25 21.74 -29.68
CA VAL A 89 -24.49 20.89 -30.85
C VAL A 89 -25.98 20.57 -31.07
N GLY A 90 -26.88 21.27 -30.36
CA GLY A 90 -28.33 21.12 -30.53
C GLY A 90 -28.91 19.82 -29.96
N VAL A 91 -28.20 19.16 -29.06
CA VAL A 91 -28.70 17.94 -28.42
C VAL A 91 -29.79 18.29 -27.40
N GLY A 92 -30.90 17.55 -27.47
CA GLY A 92 -32.07 17.76 -26.63
C GLY A 92 -31.79 17.60 -25.13
N THR A 93 -32.50 18.38 -24.33
CA THR A 93 -32.35 18.47 -22.87
C THR A 93 -32.49 17.14 -22.16
N THR A 94 -33.31 16.23 -22.71
CA THR A 94 -33.53 14.87 -22.18
C THR A 94 -32.24 14.04 -22.20
N VAL A 95 -31.44 14.14 -23.27
CA VAL A 95 -30.16 13.40 -23.39
C VAL A 95 -29.13 13.99 -22.43
N THR A 96 -29.07 15.31 -22.33
CA THR A 96 -28.21 16.03 -21.38
C THR A 96 -28.49 15.63 -19.93
N LEU A 97 -29.78 15.55 -19.56
CA LEU A 97 -30.21 15.10 -18.23
C LEU A 97 -29.85 13.64 -17.98
N ALA A 98 -30.05 12.75 -18.97
CA ALA A 98 -29.70 11.34 -18.85
C ALA A 98 -28.19 11.14 -18.62
N VAL A 99 -27.33 11.82 -19.39
CA VAL A 99 -25.87 11.75 -19.22
C VAL A 99 -25.46 12.28 -17.85
N THR A 100 -26.06 13.38 -17.40
CA THR A 100 -25.80 13.95 -16.07
C THR A 100 -26.19 12.97 -14.97
N ALA A 101 -27.38 12.35 -15.06
CA ALA A 101 -27.85 11.37 -14.10
C ALA A 101 -26.91 10.15 -14.00
N VAL A 102 -26.43 9.64 -15.15
CA VAL A 102 -25.44 8.55 -15.17
C VAL A 102 -24.15 8.95 -14.47
N CYS A 103 -23.63 10.15 -14.74
CA CYS A 103 -22.42 10.64 -14.09
C CYS A 103 -22.60 10.79 -12.56
N VAL A 104 -23.75 11.30 -12.11
CA VAL A 104 -24.08 11.43 -10.69
C VAL A 104 -24.16 10.05 -10.02
N LEU A 105 -24.77 9.06 -10.68
CA LEU A 105 -24.82 7.69 -10.16
C LEU A 105 -23.42 7.06 -10.06
N LEU A 106 -22.54 7.31 -11.02
CA LEU A 106 -21.14 6.89 -10.95
C LEU A 106 -20.43 7.53 -9.74
N PHE A 107 -20.64 8.83 -9.49
CA PHE A 107 -20.08 9.51 -8.31
C PHE A 107 -20.60 8.94 -6.99
N LEU A 108 -21.92 8.71 -6.89
CA LEU A 108 -22.52 8.14 -5.68
C LEU A 108 -22.04 6.71 -5.43
N GLY A 109 -21.84 5.92 -6.49
CA GLY A 109 -21.28 4.57 -6.42
C GLY A 109 -19.81 4.53 -5.99
N MET A 110 -19.03 5.58 -6.26
CA MET A 110 -17.60 5.61 -5.91
C MET A 110 -17.33 5.67 -4.40
N GLY A 111 -18.17 6.32 -3.60
CA GLY A 111 -17.97 6.40 -2.15
C GLY A 111 -17.93 5.02 -1.46
N PRO A 112 -18.96 4.17 -1.64
CA PRO A 112 -18.96 2.79 -1.15
C PRO A 112 -17.80 1.95 -1.69
N LEU A 113 -17.48 2.07 -2.98
CA LEU A 113 -16.38 1.34 -3.62
C LEU A 113 -15.02 1.74 -3.06
N ALA A 114 -14.77 3.03 -2.87
CA ALA A 114 -13.54 3.53 -2.26
C ALA A 114 -13.40 3.00 -0.82
N ARG A 115 -14.50 3.01 -0.05
CA ARG A 115 -14.51 2.43 1.31
C ARG A 115 -14.26 0.92 1.32
N ALA A 116 -14.82 0.17 0.37
CA ALA A 116 -14.59 -1.26 0.27
C ALA A 116 -13.13 -1.57 -0.09
N VAL A 117 -12.54 -0.79 -1.01
CA VAL A 117 -11.12 -0.91 -1.39
C VAL A 117 -10.20 -0.54 -0.22
N SER A 118 -10.44 0.58 0.47
CA SER A 118 -9.60 1.04 1.59
C SER A 118 -9.78 0.19 2.85
N GLY A 119 -11.02 -0.15 3.21
CA GLY A 119 -11.36 -0.93 4.40
C GLY A 119 -10.97 -2.39 4.27
N GLY A 120 -11.27 -3.00 3.12
CA GLY A 120 -10.83 -4.35 2.79
C GLY A 120 -9.30 -4.44 2.66
N GLY A 121 -8.67 -3.38 2.17
CA GLY A 121 -7.21 -3.32 2.05
C GLY A 121 -6.49 -3.41 3.40
N ARG A 122 -6.97 -2.69 4.42
CA ARG A 122 -6.33 -2.69 5.74
C ARG A 122 -6.48 -4.02 6.47
N ALA A 123 -7.67 -4.63 6.42
CA ALA A 123 -7.89 -5.96 7.00
C ALA A 123 -7.09 -7.05 6.27
N SER A 124 -7.02 -6.97 4.94
CA SER A 124 -6.21 -7.88 4.14
C SER A 124 -4.71 -7.73 4.43
N LEU A 125 -4.22 -6.50 4.64
CA LEU A 125 -2.84 -6.26 5.05
C LEU A 125 -2.56 -6.90 6.41
N ASP A 126 -3.40 -6.62 7.42
CA ASP A 126 -3.24 -7.23 8.76
C ASP A 126 -3.21 -8.76 8.68
N GLN A 127 -4.04 -9.35 7.82
CA GLN A 127 -4.06 -10.79 7.61
C GLN A 127 -2.78 -11.31 6.94
N ILE A 128 -2.23 -10.59 5.95
CA ILE A 128 -0.94 -10.95 5.32
C ILE A 128 0.20 -10.96 6.35
N TYR A 129 0.23 -9.97 7.25
CA TYR A 129 1.23 -9.93 8.34
C TYR A 129 1.02 -11.06 9.35
N LEU A 130 -0.23 -11.31 9.77
CA LEU A 130 -0.57 -12.39 10.70
C LEU A 130 -0.21 -13.78 10.15
N ASP A 131 -0.49 -14.02 8.87
CA ASP A 131 -0.18 -15.29 8.19
C ASP A 131 1.34 -15.51 8.09
N ALA A 132 2.12 -14.44 7.95
CA ALA A 132 3.58 -14.52 8.01
C ALA A 132 4.11 -14.77 9.42
N GLY A 133 3.31 -14.51 10.46
CA GLY A 133 3.66 -14.65 11.87
C GLY A 133 4.06 -13.34 12.56
N ILE A 134 3.73 -12.21 11.95
CA ILE A 134 3.86 -10.87 12.54
C ILE A 134 2.49 -10.45 13.13
N VAL A 135 2.49 -10.03 14.39
CA VAL A 135 1.27 -9.75 15.18
C VAL A 135 0.48 -8.56 14.64
N SER A 136 1.14 -7.59 13.99
CA SER A 136 0.50 -6.40 13.46
C SER A 136 1.22 -5.87 12.23
N SER A 137 0.45 -5.33 11.28
CA SER A 137 0.98 -4.56 10.14
C SER A 137 1.56 -3.20 10.55
N ASN A 138 1.42 -2.80 11.82
CA ASN A 138 1.84 -1.50 12.33
C ASN A 138 3.10 -1.64 13.19
N PRO A 139 4.31 -1.56 12.60
CA PRO A 139 5.54 -1.72 13.33
C PRO A 139 5.80 -0.59 14.34
N LYS A 140 6.60 -0.92 15.36
CA LYS A 140 7.08 0.07 16.33
C LYS A 140 8.39 0.68 15.85
N VAL A 141 8.40 2.00 15.70
CA VAL A 141 9.66 2.74 15.45
C VAL A 141 10.53 2.64 16.71
N ILE A 142 11.76 2.18 16.54
CA ILE A 142 12.74 2.10 17.63
C ILE A 142 13.89 3.08 17.39
N LYS A 143 14.58 3.44 18.47
CA LYS A 143 15.71 4.38 18.41
C LYS A 143 16.95 3.70 17.82
N ASP A 144 17.77 4.46 17.12
CA ASP A 144 18.98 3.98 16.44
C ASP A 144 19.89 3.13 17.35
N HIS A 145 20.17 3.59 18.57
CA HIS A 145 21.03 2.84 19.50
C HIS A 145 20.45 1.47 19.92
N GLU A 146 19.13 1.35 20.09
CA GLU A 146 18.46 0.08 20.41
C GLU A 146 18.49 -0.85 19.20
N ALA A 147 18.26 -0.30 18.01
CA ALA A 147 18.29 -1.07 16.77
C ALA A 147 19.70 -1.60 16.46
N LEU A 148 20.72 -0.76 16.60
CA LEU A 148 22.12 -1.15 16.38
C LEU A 148 22.57 -2.21 17.37
N ALA A 149 22.18 -2.09 18.65
CA ALA A 149 22.48 -3.11 19.66
C ALA A 149 21.91 -4.49 19.29
N LEU A 150 20.73 -4.53 18.67
CA LEU A 150 20.11 -5.78 18.19
C LEU A 150 20.75 -6.28 16.89
N ILE A 151 21.11 -5.38 15.97
CA ILE A 151 21.73 -5.72 14.69
C ILE A 151 23.14 -6.28 14.88
N GLU A 152 23.92 -5.68 15.78
CA GLU A 152 25.31 -6.05 16.06
C GLU A 152 25.43 -7.22 17.05
N ALA A 153 24.31 -7.67 17.64
CA ALA A 153 24.31 -8.79 18.56
C ALA A 153 24.77 -10.10 17.87
N PRO A 154 25.58 -10.93 18.55
CA PRO A 154 26.00 -12.22 18.01
C PRO A 154 24.80 -13.13 17.81
N GLY A 155 24.71 -13.75 16.62
CA GLY A 155 23.59 -14.62 16.24
C GLY A 155 22.47 -13.90 15.50
N THR A 156 22.57 -12.58 15.28
CA THR A 156 21.66 -11.86 14.39
C THR A 156 21.90 -12.21 12.94
N VAL A 157 20.82 -12.53 12.21
CA VAL A 157 20.87 -12.87 10.79
C VAL A 157 20.27 -11.71 9.99
N ALA A 158 20.99 -11.26 8.98
CA ALA A 158 20.54 -10.21 8.08
C ALA A 158 20.24 -10.78 6.69
N GLY A 159 19.22 -10.24 6.03
CA GLY A 159 18.91 -10.61 4.67
C GLY A 159 18.17 -9.51 3.93
N ARG A 160 18.44 -9.43 2.64
CA ARG A 160 17.76 -8.52 1.71
C ARG A 160 17.24 -9.38 0.57
N LYS A 161 15.98 -9.15 0.18
CA LYS A 161 15.42 -9.75 -1.05
C LYS A 161 16.23 -9.22 -2.24
N SER A 162 17.15 -10.01 -2.76
CA SER A 162 17.77 -9.75 -4.06
C SER A 162 16.66 -9.79 -5.11
N GLY A 163 16.51 -8.69 -5.85
CA GLY A 163 15.59 -8.64 -6.99
C GLY A 163 16.00 -9.63 -8.07
#